data_AF-A0A932LDV2-F1
#
_entry.id   AF-A0A932LDV2-F1
#
_cell.length_a   1.000
_cell.length_b   1.000
_cell.length_c   1.000
_cell.angle_alpha   90.00
_cell.angle_beta   90.00
_cell.angle_gamma   90.00
#
_symmetry.space_group_name_H-M   'P 1'
#
loop_
_entity.id
_entity.type
_entity.pdbx_description
1 polymer ?
#
loop_
_entity_poly.entity_id
_entity_poly.type
_entity_poly.pdbx_seq_one_letter_code
_entity_poly.pdbx_strand_id
1 'polypeptide(L)'
;AERRASYSAKAEFFKALWLMAQALDGPANDRHVAALTAATRALDEAEDFAPQAGRLDAPVEVKLVVGGHRTPALKSMPLERITPRMALDRYLVFAQQKLAEAVDGQAVGSKALYLLGRLHTVVAQDRTPCFAAAEQKALAFQQAAMSADPNNFLAANELGVLLARAGRHEEARTILQHCAALAPRPEVWHNLVVVHRNLGEIALAQEAQQHLIAAQTRQPAAIRKPRPAEMVRWVEPAEFAQAGPVPAAAAIPPRASETPVAPAAVESSAKPSAGPLGWFAWPGRQSR
;
A
#
# COMPACT_ATOMS: atom_id res chain seq x y z
N ALA A 1 -18.92 7.37 -13.68
CA ALA A 1 -19.17 6.81 -12.33
C ALA A 1 -17.86 6.53 -11.59
N GLU A 2 -16.86 5.92 -12.25
CA GLU A 2 -15.59 5.46 -11.65
C GLU A 2 -14.73 6.55 -10.99
N ARG A 3 -14.72 7.78 -11.53
CA ARG A 3 -14.01 8.91 -10.90
C ARG A 3 -14.53 9.22 -9.49
N ARG A 4 -15.86 9.32 -9.32
CA ARG A 4 -16.49 9.57 -8.00
C ARG A 4 -16.21 8.44 -7.01
N ALA A 5 -16.10 7.20 -7.50
CA ALA A 5 -15.74 6.06 -6.67
C ALA A 5 -14.28 6.14 -6.17
N SER A 6 -13.34 6.55 -7.02
CA SER A 6 -11.92 6.70 -6.62
C SER A 6 -11.71 7.82 -5.61
N TYR A 7 -12.37 8.97 -5.76
CA TYR A 7 -12.33 10.05 -4.77
C TYR A 7 -12.96 9.63 -3.43
N SER A 8 -14.08 8.92 -3.48
CA SER A 8 -14.75 8.39 -2.28
C SER A 8 -13.85 7.38 -1.55
N ALA A 9 -13.26 6.43 -2.27
CA ALA A 9 -12.32 5.46 -1.70
C ALA A 9 -11.09 6.13 -1.06
N LYS A 10 -10.49 7.13 -1.73
CA LYS A 10 -9.39 7.92 -1.16
C LYS A 10 -9.79 8.58 0.16
N ALA A 11 -10.96 9.22 0.20
CA ALA A 11 -11.46 9.89 1.41
C ALA A 11 -11.67 8.90 2.56
N GLU A 12 -12.26 7.73 2.29
CA GLU A 12 -12.45 6.69 3.31
C GLU A 12 -11.13 6.14 3.86
N PHE A 13 -10.12 5.92 3.01
CA PHE A 13 -8.80 5.49 3.50
C PHE A 13 -8.12 6.55 4.37
N PHE A 14 -8.19 7.84 4.00
CA PHE A 14 -7.66 8.91 4.84
C PHE A 14 -8.43 9.04 6.16
N LYS A 15 -9.75 8.85 6.14
CA LYS A 15 -10.56 8.81 7.37
C LYS A 15 -10.14 7.64 8.27
N ALA A 16 -9.91 6.46 7.71
CA ALA A 16 -9.43 5.31 8.47
C ALA A 16 -8.04 5.56 9.09
N LEU A 17 -7.11 6.14 8.32
CA LEU A 17 -5.80 6.55 8.84
C LEU A 17 -5.92 7.60 9.95
N TRP A 18 -6.84 8.55 9.80
CA TRP A 18 -7.06 9.60 10.81
C TRP A 18 -7.61 9.03 12.11
N LEU A 19 -8.62 8.15 12.04
CA LEU A 19 -9.17 7.49 13.22
C LEU A 19 -8.12 6.64 13.95
N MET A 20 -7.28 5.94 13.17
CA MET A 20 -6.17 5.18 13.74
C MET A 20 -5.13 6.08 14.39
N ALA A 21 -4.71 7.15 13.73
CA ALA A 21 -3.76 8.12 14.29
C ALA A 21 -4.31 8.74 15.59
N GLN A 22 -5.60 9.10 15.61
CA GLN A 22 -6.27 9.60 16.81
C GLN A 22 -6.29 8.56 17.95
N ALA A 23 -6.46 7.28 17.63
CA ALA A 23 -6.43 6.21 18.62
C ALA A 23 -5.02 5.93 19.17
N LEU A 24 -3.96 6.24 18.41
CA LEU A 24 -2.57 6.17 18.87
C LEU A 24 -2.20 7.39 19.72
N ASP A 25 -2.82 8.52 19.46
CA ASP A 25 -2.65 9.76 20.19
C ASP A 25 -3.28 9.71 21.59
N GLY A 26 -2.66 10.42 22.53
CA GLY A 26 -3.12 10.53 23.92
C GLY A 26 -3.73 11.91 24.18
N PRO A 27 -4.33 12.14 25.37
CA PRO A 27 -5.00 13.40 25.69
C PRO A 27 -4.12 14.67 25.63
N ALA A 28 -2.79 14.53 25.67
CA ALA A 28 -1.84 15.63 25.59
C ALA A 28 -0.82 15.47 24.44
N ASN A 29 -1.03 14.52 23.53
CA ASN A 29 -0.10 14.22 22.44
C ASN A 29 -0.88 14.00 21.15
N ASP A 30 -0.70 14.88 20.17
CA ASP A 30 -1.30 14.82 18.84
C ASP A 30 -0.30 14.39 17.76
N ARG A 31 0.80 13.74 18.15
CA ARG A 31 1.92 13.41 17.27
C ARG A 31 1.49 12.68 15.99
N HIS A 32 0.64 11.67 16.08
CA HIS A 32 0.29 10.84 14.93
C HIS A 32 -0.70 11.57 14.01
N VAL A 33 -1.68 12.29 14.57
CA VAL A 33 -2.59 13.15 13.81
C VAL A 33 -1.83 14.31 13.15
N ALA A 34 -0.89 14.94 13.87
CA ALA A 34 -0.02 15.99 13.34
C ALA A 34 0.88 15.47 12.22
N ALA A 35 1.45 14.27 12.37
CA ALA A 35 2.22 13.61 11.32
C ALA A 35 1.35 13.35 10.08
N LEU A 36 0.14 12.80 10.24
CA LEU A 36 -0.78 12.56 9.13
C LEU A 36 -1.16 13.86 8.41
N THR A 37 -1.43 14.92 9.18
CA THR A 37 -1.77 16.25 8.65
C THR A 37 -0.60 16.90 7.92
N ALA A 38 0.63 16.71 8.41
CA ALA A 38 1.84 17.15 7.72
C ALA A 38 2.06 16.36 6.42
N ALA A 39 1.78 15.06 6.44
CA ALA A 39 1.92 14.20 5.27
C ALA A 39 0.94 14.54 4.16
N THR A 40 -0.35 14.69 4.48
CA THR A 40 -1.38 15.06 3.48
C THR A 40 -1.07 16.40 2.85
N ARG A 41 -0.68 17.39 3.67
CA ARG A 41 -0.26 18.70 3.18
C ARG A 41 0.92 18.62 2.23
N ALA A 42 1.95 17.86 2.59
CA ALA A 42 3.12 17.69 1.73
C ALA A 42 2.78 16.98 0.42
N LEU A 43 1.84 16.02 0.42
CA LEU A 43 1.34 15.37 -0.80
C LEU A 43 0.59 16.36 -1.70
N ASP A 44 -0.20 17.27 -1.14
CA ASP A 44 -0.96 18.25 -1.90
C ASP A 44 -0.04 19.34 -2.46
N GLU A 45 0.81 19.93 -1.63
CA GLU A 45 1.83 20.92 -2.04
C GLU A 45 2.85 20.34 -3.03
N ALA A 46 3.07 19.03 -3.04
CA ALA A 46 3.92 18.38 -4.05
C ALA A 46 3.38 18.54 -5.49
N GLU A 47 2.06 18.67 -5.67
CA GLU A 47 1.45 18.78 -7.00
C GLU A 47 1.84 20.06 -7.74
N ASP A 48 2.21 21.13 -7.01
CA ASP A 48 2.64 22.40 -7.59
C ASP A 48 3.97 22.30 -8.35
N PHE A 49 4.76 21.25 -8.09
CA PHE A 49 6.01 20.96 -8.80
C PHE A 49 5.84 19.95 -9.93
N ALA A 50 4.66 19.35 -10.07
CA ALA A 50 4.40 18.34 -11.08
C ALA A 50 4.15 18.98 -12.46
N PRO A 51 4.55 18.34 -13.57
CA PRO A 51 4.31 18.86 -14.91
C PRO A 51 2.80 18.90 -15.21
N GLN A 52 2.22 20.10 -15.34
CA GLN A 52 0.82 20.29 -15.67
C GLN A 52 0.61 20.29 -17.19
N ALA A 53 -0.29 19.45 -17.69
CA ALA A 53 -0.65 19.45 -19.10
C ALA A 53 -1.26 20.82 -19.47
N GLY A 54 -0.63 21.54 -20.40
CA GLY A 54 -1.06 22.86 -20.84
C GLY A 54 -0.26 24.03 -20.26
N ARG A 55 0.65 23.80 -19.31
CA ARG A 55 1.56 24.84 -18.78
C ARG A 55 2.92 24.78 -19.47
N LEU A 56 2.92 24.95 -20.78
CA LEU A 56 4.14 24.93 -21.60
C LEU A 56 4.94 26.25 -21.52
N ASP A 57 4.31 27.34 -21.07
CA ASP A 57 4.84 28.70 -21.31
C ASP A 57 5.49 29.38 -20.09
N ALA A 58 5.47 28.77 -18.90
CA ALA A 58 6.09 29.37 -17.71
C ALA A 58 6.84 28.34 -16.85
N PRO A 59 8.16 28.47 -16.66
CA PRO A 59 8.93 27.61 -15.77
C PRO A 59 8.43 27.78 -14.32
N VAL A 60 8.35 26.68 -13.57
CA VAL A 60 7.97 26.70 -12.15
C VAL A 60 9.09 27.38 -11.34
N GLU A 61 8.80 28.54 -10.76
CA GLU A 61 9.71 29.23 -9.84
C GLU A 61 9.71 28.55 -8.47
N VAL A 62 10.62 27.59 -8.28
CA VAL A 62 10.72 26.77 -7.05
C VAL A 62 10.78 27.63 -5.78
N LYS A 63 11.54 28.74 -5.79
CA LYS A 63 11.68 29.62 -4.63
C LYS A 63 10.34 30.26 -4.22
N LEU A 64 9.55 30.73 -5.19
CA LEU A 64 8.25 31.34 -4.94
C LEU A 64 7.26 30.31 -4.38
N VAL A 65 7.21 29.13 -5.00
CA VAL A 65 6.34 28.02 -4.59
C VAL A 65 6.67 27.56 -3.18
N VAL A 66 7.95 27.27 -2.88
CA VAL A 66 8.41 26.86 -1.54
C VAL A 66 8.11 27.94 -0.48
N GLY A 67 8.18 29.22 -0.84
CA GLY A 67 7.85 30.33 0.05
C GLY A 67 6.38 30.36 0.47
N GLY A 68 5.46 29.95 -0.42
CA GLY A 68 4.02 29.85 -0.12
C GLY A 68 3.62 28.58 0.64
N HIS A 69 4.45 27.54 0.60
CA HIS A 69 4.16 26.26 1.22
C HIS A 69 4.34 26.28 2.74
N ARG A 70 3.59 25.43 3.44
CA ARG A 70 3.77 25.21 4.88
C ARG A 70 4.71 24.04 5.17
N THR A 71 4.86 23.09 4.24
CA THR A 71 5.78 21.96 4.41
C THR A 71 7.23 22.44 4.54
N PRO A 72 7.98 21.98 5.56
CA PRO A 72 9.33 22.48 5.83
C PRO A 72 10.44 21.84 4.97
N ALA A 73 10.11 20.87 4.10
CA ALA A 73 11.06 19.99 3.41
C ALA A 73 12.20 20.68 2.65
N LEU A 74 12.01 21.93 2.19
CA LEU A 74 13.00 22.72 1.46
C LEU A 74 13.29 24.09 2.09
N LYS A 75 12.65 24.45 3.20
CA LYS A 75 12.71 25.83 3.75
C LYS A 75 14.08 26.23 4.28
N SER A 76 14.89 25.26 4.69
CA SER A 76 16.23 25.46 5.25
C SER A 76 17.36 25.22 4.24
N MET A 77 17.03 24.99 2.96
CA MET A 77 18.02 24.60 1.96
C MET A 77 18.26 25.71 0.92
N PRO A 78 19.49 25.84 0.38
CA PRO A 78 19.74 26.67 -0.79
C PRO A 78 18.94 26.14 -1.99
N LEU A 79 18.17 27.02 -2.66
CA LEU A 79 17.22 26.63 -3.72
C LEU A 79 17.75 26.88 -5.13
N GLU A 80 18.96 27.45 -5.29
CA GLU A 80 19.51 27.92 -6.56
C GLU A 80 19.72 26.79 -7.59
N ARG A 81 19.90 25.55 -7.10
CA ARG A 81 20.10 24.35 -7.93
C ARG A 81 18.95 23.34 -7.84
N ILE A 82 17.86 23.70 -7.17
CA ILE A 82 16.73 22.78 -6.98
C ILE A 82 15.79 22.90 -8.18
N THR A 83 15.69 21.82 -8.95
CA THR A 83 14.70 21.72 -10.04
C THR A 83 13.31 21.37 -9.49
N PRO A 84 12.22 21.63 -10.24
CA PRO A 84 10.88 21.21 -9.83
C PRO A 84 10.78 19.71 -9.56
N ARG A 85 11.44 18.87 -10.37
CA ARG A 85 11.49 17.42 -10.14
C ARG A 85 12.15 17.06 -8.81
N MET A 86 13.28 17.70 -8.48
CA MET A 86 13.94 17.51 -7.19
C MET A 86 13.06 18.00 -6.03
N ALA A 87 12.35 19.11 -6.21
CA ALA A 87 11.44 19.62 -5.20
C ALA A 87 10.26 18.65 -4.94
N LEU A 88 9.64 18.15 -6.01
CA LEU A 88 8.62 17.11 -5.96
C LEU A 88 9.10 15.89 -5.16
N ASP A 89 10.28 15.36 -5.49
CA ASP A 89 10.84 14.20 -4.77
C ASP A 89 11.06 14.49 -3.28
N ARG A 90 11.55 15.68 -2.91
CA ARG A 90 11.77 16.03 -1.50
C ARG A 90 10.48 16.16 -0.71
N TYR A 91 9.43 16.70 -1.31
CA TYR A 91 8.11 16.77 -0.68
C TYR A 91 7.52 15.36 -0.49
N LEU A 92 7.66 14.49 -1.49
CA LEU A 92 7.17 13.12 -1.40
C LEU A 92 7.95 12.28 -0.38
N VAL A 93 9.26 12.46 -0.27
CA VAL A 93 10.07 11.82 0.80
C VAL A 93 9.62 12.31 2.17
N PHE A 94 9.39 13.61 2.35
CA PHE A 94 8.87 14.14 3.61
C PHE A 94 7.49 13.56 3.94
N ALA A 95 6.58 13.52 2.95
CA ALA A 95 5.26 12.94 3.12
C ALA A 95 5.35 11.45 3.50
N GLN A 96 6.18 10.68 2.81
CA GLN A 96 6.40 9.26 3.06
C GLN A 96 6.87 9.02 4.51
N GLN A 97 7.81 9.82 5.02
CA GLN A 97 8.28 9.71 6.40
C GLN A 97 7.17 10.01 7.40
N LYS A 98 6.38 11.06 7.14
CA LYS A 98 5.26 11.45 7.99
C LYS A 98 4.09 10.46 7.94
N LEU A 99 3.85 9.80 6.81
CA LEU A 99 2.89 8.70 6.73
C LEU A 99 3.34 7.51 7.58
N ALA A 100 4.62 7.13 7.54
CA ALA A 100 5.15 6.05 8.38
C ALA A 100 5.06 6.39 9.88
N GLU A 101 5.37 7.65 10.25
CA GLU A 101 5.22 8.14 11.63
C GLU A 101 3.75 8.15 12.09
N ALA A 102 2.81 8.54 11.22
CA ALA A 102 1.38 8.57 11.55
C ALA A 102 0.82 7.19 11.86
N VAL A 103 1.38 6.13 11.28
CA VAL A 103 0.91 4.75 11.47
C VAL A 103 1.70 3.95 12.49
N ASP A 104 2.83 4.46 12.96
CA ASP A 104 3.67 3.92 14.06
C ASP A 104 3.85 2.39 14.05
N GLY A 105 4.20 1.84 12.90
CA GLY A 105 4.48 0.41 12.77
C GLY A 105 3.25 -0.51 12.72
N GLN A 106 2.03 0.04 12.71
CA GLN A 106 0.79 -0.76 12.74
C GLN A 106 0.51 -1.43 11.38
N ALA A 107 0.33 -2.76 11.38
CA ALA A 107 0.04 -3.53 10.17
C ALA A 107 -1.26 -3.07 9.46
N VAL A 108 -2.28 -2.65 10.23
CA VAL A 108 -3.53 -2.11 9.67
C VAL A 108 -3.27 -0.78 8.95
N GLY A 109 -2.46 0.10 9.53
CA GLY A 109 -2.04 1.35 8.92
C GLY A 109 -1.21 1.11 7.65
N SER A 110 -0.26 0.19 7.70
CA SER A 110 0.51 -0.24 6.52
C SER A 110 -0.39 -0.73 5.39
N LYS A 111 -1.42 -1.53 5.69
CA LYS A 111 -2.39 -2.01 4.71
C LYS A 111 -3.20 -0.86 4.09
N ALA A 112 -3.63 0.12 4.88
CA ALA A 112 -4.33 1.30 4.36
C ALA A 112 -3.45 2.13 3.42
N LEU A 113 -2.17 2.33 3.77
CA LEU A 113 -1.18 2.98 2.91
C LEU A 113 -0.95 2.22 1.61
N TYR A 114 -0.83 0.89 1.66
CA TYR A 114 -0.75 0.04 0.47
C TYR A 114 -1.95 0.24 -0.47
N LEU A 115 -3.17 0.28 0.08
CA LEU A 115 -4.40 0.45 -0.70
C LEU A 115 -4.49 1.85 -1.33
N LEU A 116 -4.04 2.89 -0.62
CA LEU A 116 -3.89 4.24 -1.19
C LEU A 116 -2.88 4.24 -2.35
N GLY A 117 -1.74 3.57 -2.19
CA GLY A 117 -0.76 3.45 -3.27
C GLY A 117 -1.32 2.74 -4.50
N ARG A 118 -2.05 1.64 -4.30
CA ARG A 118 -2.77 0.92 -5.36
C ARG A 118 -3.77 1.81 -6.10
N LEU A 119 -4.55 2.60 -5.35
CA LEU A 119 -5.51 3.54 -5.94
C LEU A 119 -4.82 4.57 -6.82
N HIS A 120 -3.68 5.11 -6.37
CA HIS A 120 -2.89 6.05 -7.16
C HIS A 120 -2.29 5.41 -8.43
N THR A 121 -1.91 4.12 -8.41
CA THR A 121 -1.49 3.39 -9.62
C THR A 121 -2.64 3.26 -10.63
N VAL A 122 -3.86 2.96 -10.19
CA VAL A 122 -5.04 2.86 -11.07
C VAL A 122 -5.34 4.23 -11.69
N VAL A 123 -5.33 5.28 -10.86
CA VAL A 123 -5.58 6.66 -11.31
C VAL A 123 -4.50 7.17 -12.27
N ALA A 124 -3.24 6.76 -12.10
CA ALA A 124 -2.16 7.08 -13.04
C ALA A 124 -2.37 6.47 -14.43
N GLN A 125 -3.01 5.29 -14.51
CA GLN A 125 -3.30 4.62 -15.78
C GLN A 125 -4.39 5.34 -16.59
N ASP A 126 -5.28 6.09 -15.94
CA ASP A 126 -6.40 6.81 -16.56
C ASP A 126 -6.00 8.07 -17.37
N ARG A 127 -4.69 8.31 -17.61
CA ARG A 127 -4.11 9.41 -18.42
C ARG A 127 -4.78 10.79 -18.27
N THR A 128 -5.40 11.04 -17.12
CA THR A 128 -6.15 12.27 -16.89
C THR A 128 -5.17 13.33 -16.39
N PRO A 129 -5.10 14.52 -17.04
CA PRO A 129 -4.06 15.52 -16.78
C PRO A 129 -4.07 16.14 -15.36
N CYS A 130 -5.08 15.85 -14.54
CA CYS A 130 -5.19 16.32 -13.16
C CYS A 130 -4.38 15.50 -12.13
N PHE A 131 -3.68 14.45 -12.56
CA PHE A 131 -2.93 13.55 -11.67
C PHE A 131 -1.45 13.46 -12.07
N ALA A 132 -0.82 14.61 -12.30
CA ALA A 132 0.54 14.72 -12.82
C ALA A 132 1.62 13.99 -11.99
N ALA A 133 1.37 13.79 -10.68
CA ALA A 133 2.27 13.09 -9.76
C ALA A 133 1.74 11.74 -9.23
N ALA A 134 0.73 11.12 -9.87
CA ALA A 134 0.07 9.95 -9.29
C ALA A 134 0.99 8.73 -9.13
N GLU A 135 1.88 8.46 -10.07
CA GLU A 135 2.83 7.34 -9.96
C GLU A 135 3.86 7.58 -8.84
N GLN A 136 4.33 8.83 -8.69
CA GLN A 136 5.27 9.23 -7.65
C GLN A 136 4.60 9.19 -6.26
N LYS A 137 3.31 9.56 -6.17
CA LYS A 137 2.50 9.36 -4.95
C LYS A 137 2.31 7.88 -4.64
N ALA A 138 2.06 7.04 -5.65
CA ALA A 138 1.96 5.60 -5.46
C ALA A 138 3.25 5.03 -4.86
N LEU A 139 4.42 5.42 -5.38
CA LEU A 139 5.72 5.06 -4.81
C LEU A 139 5.85 5.49 -3.33
N ALA A 140 5.52 6.74 -3.01
CA ALA A 140 5.59 7.26 -1.65
C ALA A 140 4.69 6.47 -0.67
N PHE A 141 3.47 6.12 -1.09
CA PHE A 141 2.56 5.30 -0.29
C PHE A 141 3.08 3.87 -0.08
N GLN A 142 3.58 3.20 -1.13
CA GLN A 142 4.12 1.84 -0.98
C GLN A 142 5.38 1.81 -0.10
N GLN A 143 6.25 2.82 -0.22
CA GLN A 143 7.41 2.98 0.66
C GLN A 143 6.97 3.21 2.12
N ALA A 144 5.99 4.07 2.37
CA ALA A 144 5.47 4.30 3.71
C ALA A 144 4.84 3.03 4.30
N ALA A 145 4.09 2.26 3.49
CA ALA A 145 3.51 0.98 3.90
C ALA A 145 4.58 -0.03 4.31
N MET A 146 5.62 -0.22 3.50
CA MET A 146 6.73 -1.11 3.84
C MET A 146 7.54 -0.65 5.06
N SER A 147 7.65 0.65 5.26
CA SER A 147 8.38 1.22 6.41
C SER A 147 7.61 1.03 7.71
N ALA A 148 6.28 1.10 7.63
CA ALA A 148 5.40 0.79 8.75
C ALA A 148 5.38 -0.71 9.05
N ASP A 149 5.31 -1.56 8.03
CA ASP A 149 5.32 -3.01 8.21
C ASP A 149 6.24 -3.67 7.16
N PRO A 150 7.47 -4.05 7.54
CA PRO A 150 8.40 -4.75 6.66
C PRO A 150 7.88 -6.11 6.15
N ASN A 151 6.86 -6.68 6.79
CA ASN A 151 6.22 -7.94 6.39
C ASN A 151 5.05 -7.73 5.42
N ASN A 152 4.71 -6.49 5.06
CA ASN A 152 3.69 -6.21 4.07
C ASN A 152 4.21 -6.52 2.65
N PHE A 153 4.19 -7.82 2.32
CA PHE A 153 4.64 -8.33 1.03
C PHE A 153 3.80 -7.79 -0.15
N LEU A 154 2.54 -7.39 0.08
CA LEU A 154 1.70 -6.76 -0.95
C LEU A 154 2.27 -5.40 -1.35
N ALA A 155 2.63 -4.57 -0.37
CA ALA A 155 3.31 -3.29 -0.61
C ALA A 155 4.67 -3.49 -1.29
N ALA A 156 5.44 -4.50 -0.85
CA ALA A 156 6.72 -4.84 -1.46
C ALA A 156 6.59 -5.24 -2.93
N ASN A 157 5.61 -6.08 -3.26
CA ASN A 157 5.37 -6.46 -4.65
C ASN A 157 5.01 -5.24 -5.53
N GLU A 158 4.10 -4.38 -5.06
CA GLU A 158 3.71 -3.17 -5.79
C GLU A 158 4.89 -2.18 -5.92
N LEU A 159 5.68 -1.99 -4.87
CA LEU A 159 6.88 -1.14 -4.92
C LEU A 159 7.88 -1.66 -5.95
N GLY A 160 8.14 -2.97 -5.96
CA GLY A 160 9.00 -3.61 -6.95
C GLY A 160 8.53 -3.40 -8.39
N VAL A 161 7.23 -3.54 -8.65
CA VAL A 161 6.62 -3.29 -9.96
C VAL A 161 6.78 -1.82 -10.37
N LEU A 162 6.48 -0.87 -9.48
CA LEU A 162 6.61 0.56 -9.77
C LEU A 162 8.08 0.95 -10.04
N LEU A 163 9.03 0.43 -9.26
CA LEU A 163 10.46 0.64 -9.48
C LEU A 163 10.92 0.08 -10.83
N ALA A 164 10.46 -1.12 -11.21
CA ALA A 164 10.78 -1.72 -12.49
C ALA A 164 10.23 -0.90 -13.67
N ARG A 165 9.00 -0.36 -13.56
CA ARG A 165 8.42 0.54 -14.57
C ARG A 165 9.19 1.85 -14.71
N ALA A 166 9.71 2.37 -13.59
CA ALA A 166 10.57 3.55 -13.57
C ALA A 166 12.02 3.27 -14.04
N GLY A 167 12.34 2.05 -14.52
CA GLY A 167 13.69 1.67 -14.97
C GLY A 167 14.70 1.39 -13.85
N ARG A 168 14.27 1.45 -12.58
CA ARG A 168 15.11 1.22 -11.40
C ARG A 168 15.20 -0.28 -11.09
N HIS A 169 15.73 -1.05 -12.04
CA HIS A 169 15.69 -2.52 -12.02
C HIS A 169 16.49 -3.15 -10.85
N GLU A 170 17.62 -2.57 -10.46
CA GLU A 170 18.43 -3.02 -9.33
C GLU A 170 17.68 -2.93 -7.99
N GLU A 171 16.97 -1.83 -7.76
CA GLU A 171 16.16 -1.63 -6.57
C GLU A 171 14.92 -2.52 -6.60
N ALA A 172 14.27 -2.63 -7.76
CA ALA A 172 13.15 -3.55 -7.97
C ALA A 172 13.55 -5.00 -7.65
N ARG A 173 14.73 -5.46 -8.11
CA ARG A 173 15.27 -6.80 -7.83
C ARG A 173 15.36 -7.03 -6.32
N THR A 174 15.98 -6.08 -5.60
CA THR A 174 16.18 -6.18 -4.15
C THR A 174 14.85 -6.28 -3.40
N ILE A 175 13.89 -5.41 -3.73
CA ILE A 175 12.57 -5.39 -3.08
C ILE A 175 11.76 -6.66 -3.41
N LEU A 176 11.79 -7.13 -4.66
CA LEU A 176 11.06 -8.32 -5.07
C LEU A 176 11.67 -9.61 -4.50
N GLN A 177 12.99 -9.67 -4.32
CA GLN A 177 13.66 -10.79 -3.63
C GLN A 177 13.22 -10.87 -2.16
N HIS A 178 13.14 -9.72 -1.47
CA HIS A 178 12.57 -9.65 -0.12
C HIS A 178 11.11 -10.10 -0.10
N CYS A 179 10.30 -9.63 -1.06
CA CYS A 179 8.90 -10.05 -1.20
C CYS A 179 8.77 -11.56 -1.40
N ALA A 180 9.61 -12.17 -2.24
CA ALA A 180 9.60 -13.61 -2.50
C ALA A 180 10.00 -14.43 -1.28
N ALA A 181 10.93 -13.92 -0.45
CA ALA A 181 11.31 -14.54 0.82
C ALA A 181 10.16 -14.54 1.84
N LEU A 182 9.36 -13.46 1.89
CA LEU A 182 8.18 -13.37 2.75
C LEU A 182 7.00 -14.20 2.23
N ALA A 183 6.72 -14.12 0.93
CA ALA A 183 5.57 -14.71 0.28
C ALA A 183 5.93 -15.21 -1.13
N PRO A 184 6.33 -16.49 -1.29
CA PRO A 184 6.77 -17.06 -2.56
C PRO A 184 5.58 -17.34 -3.49
N ARG A 185 4.95 -16.28 -4.02
CA ARG A 185 3.78 -16.35 -4.89
C ARG A 185 4.15 -16.27 -6.37
N PRO A 186 3.34 -16.88 -7.26
CA PRO A 186 3.58 -16.79 -8.70
C PRO A 186 3.72 -15.36 -9.23
N GLU A 187 2.94 -14.40 -8.72
CA GLU A 187 3.00 -13.02 -9.19
C GLU A 187 4.37 -12.38 -8.91
N VAL A 188 4.96 -12.68 -7.75
CA VAL A 188 6.28 -12.14 -7.36
C VAL A 188 7.39 -12.76 -8.19
N TRP A 189 7.37 -14.08 -8.39
CA TRP A 189 8.35 -14.77 -9.22
C TRP A 189 8.28 -14.34 -10.68
N HIS A 190 7.07 -14.11 -11.19
CA HIS A 190 6.89 -13.53 -12.53
C HIS A 190 7.56 -12.15 -12.64
N ASN A 191 7.36 -11.28 -11.64
CA ASN A 191 7.99 -9.96 -11.62
C ASN A 191 9.53 -10.07 -11.56
N LEU A 192 10.07 -11.00 -10.77
CA LEU A 192 11.52 -11.27 -10.72
C LEU A 192 12.07 -11.75 -12.06
N VAL A 193 11.37 -12.63 -12.79
CA VAL A 193 11.78 -13.06 -14.14
C VAL A 193 11.91 -11.85 -15.07
N VAL A 194 10.93 -10.95 -15.05
CA VAL A 194 10.94 -9.74 -15.88
C VAL A 194 12.12 -8.84 -15.51
N VAL A 195 12.33 -8.59 -14.21
CA VAL A 195 13.42 -7.73 -13.72
C VAL A 195 14.80 -8.31 -14.06
N HIS A 196 15.03 -9.60 -13.81
CA HIS A 196 16.30 -10.26 -14.15
C HIS A 196 16.58 -10.23 -15.65
N ARG A 197 15.56 -10.38 -16.51
CA ARG A 197 15.73 -10.23 -17.97
C ARG A 197 16.14 -8.82 -18.36
N ASN A 198 15.53 -7.80 -17.77
CA ASN A 198 15.87 -6.40 -18.04
C ASN A 198 17.29 -6.04 -17.57
N LEU A 199 17.80 -6.71 -16.53
CA LEU A 199 19.18 -6.59 -16.05
C LEU A 199 20.18 -7.43 -16.87
N GLY A 200 19.72 -8.30 -17.78
CA GLY A 200 20.58 -9.24 -18.52
C GLY A 200 21.05 -10.44 -17.69
N GLU A 201 20.47 -10.68 -16.51
CA GLU A 201 20.83 -11.76 -15.59
C GLU A 201 20.14 -13.07 -15.99
N ILE A 202 20.54 -13.64 -17.13
CA ILE A 202 19.85 -14.77 -17.77
C ILE A 202 19.73 -15.99 -16.85
N ALA A 203 20.79 -16.33 -16.11
CA ALA A 203 20.78 -17.48 -15.19
C ALA A 203 19.76 -17.29 -14.05
N LEU A 204 19.74 -16.12 -13.43
CA LEU A 204 18.79 -15.80 -12.36
C LEU A 204 17.34 -15.73 -12.88
N ALA A 205 17.14 -15.27 -14.12
CA ALA A 205 15.83 -15.30 -14.75
C ALA A 205 15.32 -16.74 -14.97
N GLN A 206 16.20 -17.69 -15.30
CA GLN A 206 15.84 -19.11 -15.43
C GLN A 206 15.51 -19.73 -14.08
N GLU A 207 16.28 -19.43 -13.03
CA GLU A 207 16.00 -19.86 -11.66
C GLU A 207 14.64 -19.33 -11.17
N ALA A 208 14.39 -18.02 -11.35
CA ALA A 208 13.10 -17.41 -11.01
C ALA A 208 11.94 -18.03 -11.82
N GLN A 209 12.17 -18.44 -13.07
CA GLN A 209 11.18 -19.13 -13.89
C GLN A 209 10.86 -20.53 -13.34
N GLN A 210 11.84 -21.26 -12.83
CA GLN A 210 11.62 -22.54 -12.16
C GLN A 210 10.79 -22.36 -10.89
N HIS A 211 11.11 -21.34 -10.08
CA HIS A 211 10.32 -21.01 -8.89
C HIS A 211 8.88 -20.59 -9.22
N LEU A 212 8.67 -19.84 -10.31
CA LEU A 212 7.34 -19.49 -10.81
C LEU A 212 6.51 -20.74 -11.12
N ILE A 213 7.08 -21.67 -11.90
CA ILE A 213 6.40 -22.92 -12.27
C ILE A 213 6.08 -23.74 -11.02
N ALA A 214 7.05 -23.90 -10.13
CA ALA A 214 6.85 -24.62 -8.87
C ALA A 214 5.74 -23.99 -8.01
N ALA A 215 5.70 -22.66 -7.92
CA ALA A 215 4.67 -21.93 -7.17
C ALA A 215 3.29 -22.08 -7.80
N GLN A 216 3.18 -22.15 -9.14
CA GLN A 216 1.92 -22.39 -9.85
C GLN A 216 1.43 -23.82 -9.64
N THR A 217 2.31 -24.81 -9.70
CA THR A 217 1.96 -26.22 -9.46
C THR A 217 1.57 -26.48 -8.00
N ARG A 218 2.13 -25.69 -7.06
CA ARG A 218 1.83 -25.79 -5.62
C ARG A 218 0.53 -25.09 -5.22
N GLN A 219 0.01 -24.15 -6.03
CA GLN A 219 -1.34 -23.64 -5.78
C GLN A 219 -2.30 -24.83 -5.88
N PRO A 220 -3.09 -25.13 -4.84
CA PRO A 220 -4.12 -26.16 -4.95
C PRO A 220 -4.97 -25.78 -6.16
N ALA A 221 -5.16 -26.73 -7.08
CA ALA A 221 -5.91 -26.55 -8.32
C ALA A 221 -7.04 -25.56 -8.05
N ALA A 222 -6.92 -24.35 -8.63
CA ALA A 222 -7.76 -23.20 -8.34
C ALA A 222 -9.16 -23.70 -8.07
N ILE A 223 -9.73 -23.42 -6.88
CA ILE A 223 -11.07 -23.87 -6.45
C ILE A 223 -11.92 -23.91 -7.71
N ARG A 224 -12.13 -25.12 -8.25
CA ARG A 224 -12.80 -25.28 -9.53
C ARG A 224 -14.17 -24.72 -9.25
N LYS A 225 -14.44 -23.49 -9.68
CA LYS A 225 -15.77 -22.90 -9.52
C LYS A 225 -16.69 -23.90 -10.18
N PRO A 226 -17.53 -24.65 -9.42
CA PRO A 226 -18.42 -25.60 -10.04
C PRO A 226 -19.23 -24.79 -11.05
N ARG A 227 -19.44 -25.33 -12.25
CA ARG A 227 -20.33 -24.66 -13.20
C ARG A 227 -21.68 -24.47 -12.48
N PRO A 228 -22.47 -23.43 -12.77
CA PRO A 228 -23.77 -23.26 -12.13
C PRO A 228 -24.66 -24.51 -12.21
N ALA A 229 -24.54 -25.26 -13.32
CA ALA A 229 -25.19 -26.55 -13.54
C ALA A 229 -24.68 -27.70 -12.65
N GLU A 230 -23.47 -27.62 -12.11
CA GLU A 230 -22.90 -28.58 -11.14
C GLU A 230 -23.27 -28.21 -9.69
N MET A 231 -23.69 -26.97 -9.43
CA MET A 231 -23.98 -26.47 -8.08
C MET A 231 -25.49 -26.48 -7.76
N VAL A 232 -26.35 -26.51 -8.77
CA VAL A 232 -27.81 -26.58 -8.62
C VAL A 232 -28.36 -27.70 -9.52
N ARG A 233 -28.73 -28.83 -8.91
CA ARG A 233 -29.49 -29.90 -9.57
C ARG A 233 -30.98 -29.65 -9.34
N TRP A 234 -31.70 -29.31 -10.40
CA TRP A 234 -33.16 -29.34 -10.38
C TRP A 234 -33.63 -30.79 -10.36
N VAL A 235 -34.54 -31.10 -9.45
CA VAL A 235 -35.19 -32.42 -9.31
C VAL A 235 -36.69 -32.23 -9.28
N GLU A 236 -37.42 -33.23 -9.78
CA GLU A 236 -38.88 -33.22 -9.79
C GLU A 236 -39.44 -33.29 -8.36
N PRO A 237 -40.63 -32.73 -8.08
CA PRO A 237 -41.20 -32.65 -6.73
C PRO A 237 -41.31 -34.01 -6.02
N ALA A 238 -41.61 -35.07 -6.76
CA ALA A 238 -41.70 -36.44 -6.23
C ALA A 238 -40.33 -37.01 -5.82
N GLU A 239 -39.27 -36.64 -6.52
CA GLU A 239 -37.89 -37.07 -6.25
C GLU A 239 -37.32 -36.33 -5.03
N PHE A 240 -37.66 -35.04 -4.88
CA PHE A 240 -37.32 -34.26 -3.70
C PHE A 240 -38.00 -34.80 -2.43
N ALA A 241 -39.25 -35.23 -2.52
CA ALA A 241 -40.00 -35.79 -1.38
C ALA A 241 -39.46 -37.14 -0.90
N GLN A 242 -38.75 -37.88 -1.75
CA GLN A 242 -38.15 -39.18 -1.41
C GLN A 242 -36.71 -39.06 -0.85
N ALA A 243 -36.04 -37.92 -1.08
CA ALA A 243 -34.78 -37.63 -0.42
C ALA A 243 -35.08 -37.38 1.07
N GLY A 244 -34.80 -38.40 1.90
CA GLY A 244 -35.04 -38.37 3.34
C GLY A 244 -34.47 -37.13 4.03
N PRO A 245 -34.95 -36.80 5.25
CA PRO A 245 -34.67 -35.54 5.90
C PRO A 245 -33.16 -35.26 5.99
N VAL A 246 -32.76 -34.11 5.47
CA VAL A 246 -31.44 -33.52 5.73
C VAL A 246 -31.29 -33.43 7.27
N PRO A 247 -30.14 -33.81 7.87
CA PRO A 247 -29.95 -33.61 9.30
C PRO A 247 -30.20 -32.14 9.59
N ALA A 248 -31.13 -31.85 10.51
CA ALA A 248 -31.48 -30.50 10.89
C ALA A 248 -30.20 -29.73 11.23
N ALA A 249 -29.78 -28.84 10.33
CA ALA A 249 -28.86 -27.78 10.67
C ALA A 249 -29.44 -27.11 11.91
N ALA A 250 -28.69 -27.16 13.01
CA ALA A 250 -29.11 -26.71 14.33
C ALA A 250 -29.96 -25.45 14.20
N ALA A 251 -31.22 -25.58 14.58
CA ALA A 251 -32.19 -24.50 14.56
C ALA A 251 -31.54 -23.29 15.24
N ILE A 252 -31.36 -22.20 14.49
CA ILE A 252 -31.01 -20.91 15.08
C ILE A 252 -32.23 -20.52 15.91
N PRO A 253 -32.16 -20.49 17.24
CA PRO A 253 -33.29 -20.06 18.03
C PRO A 253 -33.55 -18.57 17.76
N PRO A 254 -34.82 -18.13 17.78
CA PRO A 254 -35.13 -16.71 17.65
C PRO A 254 -34.47 -15.94 18.80
N ARG A 255 -33.75 -14.86 18.46
CA ARG A 255 -33.09 -13.95 19.41
C ARG A 255 -34.11 -13.46 20.43
N ALA A 256 -33.96 -13.90 21.69
CA ALA A 256 -34.61 -13.25 22.82
C ALA A 256 -34.01 -11.85 22.99
N SER A 257 -34.88 -10.87 23.24
CA SER A 257 -34.55 -9.47 23.51
C SER A 257 -33.48 -9.36 24.61
N GLU A 258 -32.30 -8.85 24.25
CA GLU A 258 -31.22 -8.52 25.19
C GLU A 258 -31.62 -7.29 26.01
N THR A 259 -31.73 -7.46 27.33
CA THR A 259 -31.66 -6.36 28.30
C THR A 259 -30.18 -5.96 28.48
N PRO A 260 -29.88 -4.68 28.80
CA PRO A 260 -28.51 -4.20 28.83
C PRO A 260 -27.78 -4.72 30.08
N VAL A 261 -26.64 -5.40 29.87
CA VAL A 261 -25.70 -5.75 30.95
C VAL A 261 -24.68 -4.62 31.12
N ALA A 262 -24.52 -4.15 32.35
CA ALA A 262 -23.57 -3.11 32.75
C ALA A 262 -22.10 -3.56 32.57
N PRO A 263 -21.15 -2.63 32.36
CA PRO A 263 -19.78 -2.99 32.00
C PRO A 263 -18.97 -3.44 33.23
N ALA A 264 -18.30 -4.59 33.10
CA ALA A 264 -17.25 -5.02 34.00
C ALA A 264 -15.89 -4.46 33.54
N ALA A 265 -15.16 -3.86 34.48
CA ALA A 265 -13.83 -3.29 34.30
C ALA A 265 -12.80 -4.36 33.90
N VAL A 266 -11.90 -3.99 32.99
CA VAL A 266 -10.71 -4.80 32.65
C VAL A 266 -9.47 -3.97 32.96
N GLU A 267 -8.65 -4.54 33.83
CA GLU A 267 -7.39 -4.01 34.32
C GLU A 267 -6.31 -3.96 33.23
N SER A 268 -5.52 -2.90 33.33
CA SER A 268 -4.36 -2.59 32.51
C SER A 268 -3.19 -3.51 32.85
N SER A 269 -2.53 -4.08 31.83
CA SER A 269 -1.14 -4.52 31.95
C SER A 269 -0.30 -3.95 30.80
N ALA A 270 0.84 -3.40 31.18
CA ALA A 270 1.65 -2.47 30.40
C ALA A 270 2.78 -3.16 29.59
N LYS A 271 3.33 -2.35 28.68
CA LYS A 271 4.41 -2.55 27.67
C LYS A 271 5.75 -3.12 28.20
N PRO A 272 6.71 -3.43 27.30
CA PRO A 272 7.79 -2.47 27.01
C PRO A 272 8.14 -2.37 25.50
N SER A 273 8.19 -1.17 24.90
CA SER A 273 9.35 -0.26 24.68
C SER A 273 10.38 -0.70 23.62
N ALA A 274 10.54 0.09 22.55
CA ALA A 274 11.79 0.22 21.80
C ALA A 274 11.86 1.59 21.09
N GLY A 275 13.00 2.27 21.24
CA GLY A 275 13.31 3.60 20.72
C GLY A 275 13.74 3.63 19.23
N PRO A 276 14.27 4.78 18.75
CA PRO A 276 14.13 5.22 17.36
C PRO A 276 15.22 4.67 16.45
N LEU A 277 14.86 4.23 15.24
CA LEU A 277 15.81 3.84 14.20
C LEU A 277 15.66 4.72 12.96
N GLY A 278 16.71 5.51 12.71
CA GLY A 278 16.93 6.26 11.49
C GLY A 278 17.16 5.35 10.29
N TRP A 279 16.87 5.87 9.11
CA TRP A 279 16.92 5.13 7.86
C TRP A 279 18.35 5.04 7.29
N PHE A 280 18.68 3.86 6.76
CA PHE A 280 19.83 3.43 5.94
C PHE A 280 21.13 2.96 6.63
N ALA A 281 21.26 1.63 6.76
CA ALA A 281 22.33 0.80 6.18
C ALA A 281 22.03 -0.69 6.44
N TRP A 282 21.66 -1.47 5.42
CA TRP A 282 21.58 -2.94 5.54
C TRP A 282 22.76 -3.57 4.78
N PRO A 283 23.69 -4.26 5.45
CA PRO A 283 24.90 -4.77 4.79
C PRO A 283 24.62 -6.12 4.12
N GLY A 284 24.56 -6.12 2.79
CA GLY A 284 24.76 -7.31 1.98
C GLY A 284 26.25 -7.54 1.75
N ARG A 285 26.81 -8.58 2.39
CA ARG A 285 28.06 -9.32 2.07
C ARG A 285 29.33 -8.53 1.69
N GLN A 286 30.34 -8.63 2.55
CA GLN A 286 31.72 -8.84 2.09
C GLN A 286 32.19 -10.20 2.58
N SER A 287 32.35 -11.12 1.65
CA SER A 287 33.11 -12.36 1.81
C SER A 287 34.34 -12.25 0.92
N ARG A 288 35.51 -12.10 1.52
CA ARG A 288 36.78 -12.69 1.09
C ARG A 288 37.56 -13.06 2.34
#